data_AF-A0A7G5YWC4-F1
#
_entry.id   AF-A0A7G5YWC4-F1
#
_cell.length_a   1.000
_cell.length_b   1.000
_cell.length_c   1.000
_cell.angle_alpha   90.00
_cell.angle_beta   90.00
_cell.angle_gamma   90.00
#
_symmetry.space_group_name_H-M   'P 1'
#
loop_
_entity.id
_entity.type
_entity.pdbx_description
1 polymer ?
#
loop_
_entity_poly.entity_id
_entity_poly.type
_entity_poly.pdbx_seq_one_letter_code
_entity_poly.pdbx_strand_id
1 'polypeptide(L)'
;MLFLALTLLAADLPVIRNTVPFDTAIVARQCAQGDDADDLDAQLSCLEGQWLGYREFALLAQHLGPGSKTMQEGCIEKWRKAEAIDWQMARVCFNEDSTPLAEATRAGSDFDVKQSRRLCDVEIHTSIPGIERLPTTAEECLTDQAIGHRAFALLKKAYGGPALDRAFAVCRTRWSKKDGPDWVMIDSCADDQVRAVERIAQFK
;
A
#
# COMPACT_ATOMS: atom_id res chain seq x y z
N MET A 1 19.14 21.35 16.02
CA MET A 1 17.74 21.42 15.53
C MET A 1 17.19 20.02 15.61
N LEU A 2 16.67 19.65 16.78
CA LEU A 2 16.38 18.27 17.17
C LEU A 2 15.08 18.27 17.97
N PHE A 3 13.99 18.74 17.38
CA PHE A 3 12.67 18.79 18.04
C PHE A 3 11.55 18.76 16.98
N LEU A 4 11.51 17.69 16.20
CA LEU A 4 10.27 17.14 15.69
C LEU A 4 10.34 15.64 15.96
N ALA A 5 10.33 15.31 17.26
CA ALA A 5 9.81 14.02 17.69
C ALA A 5 8.32 14.05 17.35
N LEU A 6 8.02 13.75 16.09
CA LEU A 6 6.69 13.35 15.67
C LEU A 6 6.35 12.17 16.55
N THR A 7 5.56 12.45 17.58
CA THR A 7 4.79 11.47 18.31
C THR A 7 3.76 10.90 17.33
N LEU A 8 4.25 10.07 16.39
CA LEU A 8 3.50 8.96 15.83
C LEU A 8 3.29 8.00 16.99
N LEU A 9 2.43 8.41 17.93
CA LEU A 9 1.82 7.50 18.88
C LEU A 9 1.16 6.46 17.98
N ALA A 10 1.76 5.28 17.97
CA ALA A 10 1.13 4.04 17.57
C ALA A 10 -0.07 3.80 18.49
N ALA A 11 -1.08 4.66 18.36
CA ALA A 11 -2.36 4.51 19.01
C ALA A 11 -3.02 3.34 18.30
N ASP A 12 -2.90 2.17 18.91
CA ASP A 12 -3.73 1.00 18.69
C ASP A 12 -3.86 0.53 17.23
N LEU A 13 -2.78 0.61 16.43
CA LEU A 13 -2.66 -0.43 15.41
C LEU A 13 -2.60 -1.77 16.16
N PRO A 14 -3.50 -2.73 15.87
CA PRO A 14 -3.51 -3.99 16.58
C PRO A 14 -2.09 -4.55 16.50
N VAL A 15 -1.38 -4.63 17.64
CA VAL A 15 0.03 -5.03 17.70
C VAL A 15 0.20 -6.22 16.77
N ILE A 16 0.87 -6.01 15.64
CA ILE A 16 0.98 -7.02 14.60
C ILE A 16 2.04 -7.98 15.12
N ARG A 17 1.58 -8.91 15.97
CA ARG A 17 2.43 -9.93 16.57
C ARG A 17 3.03 -10.72 15.39
N ASN A 18 4.35 -10.84 15.38
CA ASN A 18 5.18 -11.54 14.38
C ASN A 18 5.70 -10.75 13.18
N THR A 19 5.58 -9.41 13.14
CA THR A 19 6.36 -8.60 12.18
C THR A 19 7.56 -7.94 12.85
N VAL A 20 8.61 -7.66 12.07
CA VAL A 20 9.73 -6.83 12.52
C VAL A 20 9.18 -5.46 12.94
N PRO A 21 9.55 -4.92 14.11
CA PRO A 21 9.05 -3.63 14.56
C PRO A 21 9.47 -2.50 13.60
N PHE A 22 8.59 -1.51 13.43
CA PHE A 22 8.93 -0.28 12.72
C PHE A 22 9.75 0.63 13.65
N ASP A 23 11.06 0.73 13.40
CA ASP A 23 11.92 1.64 14.14
C ASP A 23 11.92 3.02 13.49
N THR A 24 11.07 3.90 14.00
CA THR A 24 10.94 5.28 13.50
C THR A 24 12.25 6.05 13.56
N ALA A 25 13.14 5.78 14.53
CA ALA A 25 14.41 6.50 14.65
C ALA A 25 15.41 6.07 13.57
N ILE A 26 15.49 4.78 13.26
CA ILE A 26 16.29 4.27 12.13
C ILE A 26 15.76 4.82 10.81
N VAL A 27 14.45 4.76 10.59
CA VAL A 27 13.83 5.24 9.35
C VAL A 27 14.00 6.75 9.17
N ALA A 28 13.83 7.55 10.23
CA ALA A 28 14.08 8.99 10.19
C ALA A 28 15.54 9.31 9.85
N ARG A 29 16.49 8.55 10.41
CA ARG A 29 17.92 8.70 10.08
C ARG A 29 18.17 8.37 8.60
N GLN A 30 17.59 7.29 8.09
CA GLN A 30 17.70 6.92 6.68
C GLN A 30 17.17 8.04 5.77
N CYS A 31 15.98 8.56 6.06
CA CYS A 31 15.38 9.64 5.27
C CYS A 31 16.20 10.94 5.32
N ALA A 32 16.83 11.24 6.46
CA ALA A 32 17.71 12.40 6.62
C ALA A 32 19.13 12.22 6.03
N GLN A 33 19.45 11.03 5.51
CA GLN A 33 20.75 10.70 4.89
C GLN A 33 20.66 10.51 3.36
N GLY A 34 19.47 10.69 2.78
CA GLY A 34 19.26 10.56 1.34
C GLY A 34 19.83 11.73 0.53
N ASP A 35 19.67 11.66 -0.80
CA ASP A 35 20.14 12.70 -1.73
C ASP A 35 19.51 14.08 -1.45
N ASP A 36 18.34 14.09 -0.79
CA ASP A 36 17.57 15.29 -0.42
C ASP A 36 17.65 15.60 1.09
N ALA A 37 18.77 15.30 1.74
CA ALA A 37 18.97 15.46 3.19
C ALA A 37 18.74 16.90 3.72
N ASP A 38 18.76 17.92 2.87
CA ASP A 38 18.48 19.31 3.25
C ASP A 38 17.02 19.75 2.94
N ASP A 39 16.25 18.92 2.26
CA ASP A 39 14.84 19.17 1.92
C ASP A 39 13.91 18.49 2.93
N LEU A 40 13.25 19.31 3.77
CA LEU A 40 12.33 18.82 4.78
C LEU A 40 11.09 18.14 4.15
N ASP A 41 10.61 18.62 3.02
CA ASP A 41 9.43 18.05 2.34
C ASP A 41 9.79 16.67 1.78
N ALA A 42 11.00 16.51 1.23
CA ALA A 42 11.52 15.21 0.78
C ALA A 42 11.68 14.22 1.95
N GLN A 43 12.19 14.68 3.09
CA GLN A 43 12.30 13.85 4.29
C GLN A 43 10.94 13.40 4.82
N LEU A 44 9.96 14.31 4.88
CA LEU A 44 8.60 13.99 5.32
C LEU A 44 7.91 13.03 4.35
N SER A 45 8.10 13.22 3.04
CA SER A 45 7.62 12.30 2.00
C SER A 45 8.24 10.91 2.14
N CYS A 46 9.55 10.82 2.40
CA CYS A 46 10.24 9.57 2.68
C CYS A 46 9.69 8.87 3.93
N LEU A 47 9.54 9.60 5.05
CA LEU A 47 9.00 9.08 6.30
C LEU A 47 7.57 8.54 6.12
N GLU A 48 6.71 9.31 5.47
CA GLU A 48 5.34 8.91 5.16
C GLU A 48 5.34 7.66 4.27
N GLY A 49 6.17 7.65 3.24
CA GLY A 49 6.33 6.50 2.35
C GLY A 49 6.73 5.22 3.09
N GLN A 50 7.69 5.30 4.00
CA GLN A 50 8.16 4.17 4.80
C GLN A 50 7.09 3.68 5.79
N TRP A 51 6.35 4.60 6.41
CA TRP A 51 5.23 4.25 7.29
C TRP A 51 4.10 3.53 6.53
N LEU A 52 3.68 4.06 5.38
CA LEU A 52 2.63 3.45 4.56
C LEU A 52 3.06 2.06 4.06
N GLY A 53 4.30 1.94 3.59
CA GLY A 53 4.89 0.66 3.20
C GLY A 53 4.85 -0.36 4.34
N TYR A 54 5.27 0.04 5.54
CA TYR A 54 5.24 -0.83 6.73
C TYR A 54 3.82 -1.25 7.10
N ARG A 55 2.88 -0.31 7.16
CA ARG A 55 1.48 -0.56 7.53
C ARG A 55 0.86 -1.60 6.60
N GLU A 56 1.02 -1.42 5.29
CA GLU A 56 0.48 -2.36 4.30
C GLU A 56 1.19 -3.72 4.33
N PHE A 57 2.52 -3.73 4.49
CA PHE A 57 3.28 -4.97 4.70
C PHE A 57 2.71 -5.76 5.88
N ALA A 58 2.43 -5.07 6.98
CA ALA A 58 1.98 -5.68 8.21
C ALA A 58 0.51 -6.14 8.15
N LEU A 59 -0.36 -5.39 7.47
CA LEU A 59 -1.74 -5.84 7.15
C LEU A 59 -1.73 -7.10 6.28
N LEU A 60 -0.83 -7.16 5.28
CA LEU A 60 -0.66 -8.34 4.43
C LEU A 60 -0.13 -9.54 5.23
N ALA A 61 0.85 -9.33 6.10
CA ALA A 61 1.40 -10.37 6.97
C ALA A 61 0.32 -10.97 7.87
N GLN A 62 -0.55 -10.13 8.44
CA GLN A 62 -1.68 -10.58 9.24
C GLN A 62 -2.70 -11.37 8.40
N HIS A 63 -2.96 -10.92 7.17
CA HIS A 63 -3.90 -11.59 6.26
C HIS A 63 -3.44 -12.98 5.86
N LEU A 64 -2.18 -13.11 5.45
CA LEU A 64 -1.60 -14.38 4.98
C LEU A 64 -1.27 -15.33 6.13
N GLY A 65 -1.11 -14.80 7.34
CA GLY A 65 -0.89 -15.58 8.55
C GLY A 65 0.48 -16.27 8.60
N PRO A 66 0.68 -17.20 9.55
CA PRO A 66 2.01 -17.76 9.87
C PRO A 66 2.69 -18.51 8.72
N GLY A 67 1.92 -19.05 7.77
CA GLY A 67 2.46 -19.76 6.61
C GLY A 67 3.28 -18.88 5.66
N SER A 68 3.13 -17.56 5.74
CA SER A 68 3.87 -16.59 4.91
C SER A 68 5.19 -16.12 5.53
N LYS A 69 5.58 -16.64 6.70
CA LYS A 69 6.75 -16.14 7.46
C LYS A 69 8.05 -16.14 6.65
N THR A 70 8.38 -17.23 5.95
CA THR A 70 9.60 -17.31 5.14
C THR A 70 9.63 -16.27 4.02
N MET A 71 8.47 -16.00 3.41
CA MET A 71 8.34 -14.97 2.35
C MET A 71 8.53 -13.56 2.94
N GLN A 72 7.94 -13.29 4.10
CA GLN A 72 8.13 -12.03 4.82
C GLN A 72 9.61 -11.78 5.12
N GLU A 73 10.28 -12.76 5.72
CA GLU A 73 11.71 -12.68 6.06
C GLU A 73 12.58 -12.48 4.81
N GLY A 74 12.28 -13.19 3.73
CA GLY A 74 12.97 -13.03 2.44
C GLY A 74 12.84 -11.62 1.85
N CYS A 75 11.64 -11.04 1.86
CA CYS A 75 11.41 -9.68 1.35
C CYS A 75 12.02 -8.61 2.25
N ILE A 76 11.97 -8.79 3.57
CA ILE A 76 12.65 -7.89 4.52
C ILE A 76 14.15 -7.90 4.28
N GLU A 77 14.76 -9.08 4.12
CA GLU A 77 16.20 -9.20 3.93
C GLU A 77 16.64 -8.64 2.57
N LYS A 78 15.90 -8.93 1.50
CA LYS A 78 16.17 -8.41 0.16
C LYS A 78 16.23 -6.88 0.11
N TRP A 79 15.39 -6.21 0.90
CA TRP A 79 15.25 -4.75 0.91
C TRP A 79 15.84 -4.08 2.15
N ARG A 80 16.67 -4.81 2.90
CA ARG A 80 17.48 -4.26 3.98
C ARG A 80 18.67 -3.51 3.39
N LYS A 81 18.83 -2.24 3.76
CA LYS A 81 19.99 -1.39 3.43
C LYS A 81 20.65 -0.96 4.73
N ALA A 82 21.82 -1.51 5.02
CA ALA A 82 22.49 -1.37 6.31
C ALA A 82 21.55 -1.77 7.47
N GLU A 83 21.26 -0.84 8.39
CA GLU A 83 20.37 -1.06 9.54
C GLU A 83 18.88 -0.84 9.22
N ALA A 84 18.56 -0.21 8.09
CA ALA A 84 17.20 0.16 7.73
C ALA A 84 16.56 -0.79 6.72
N ILE A 85 15.23 -0.85 6.73
CA ILE A 85 14.43 -1.63 5.77
C ILE A 85 13.73 -0.63 4.87
N ASP A 86 13.85 -0.80 3.56
CA ASP A 86 13.03 -0.07 2.61
C ASP A 86 11.63 -0.70 2.57
N TRP A 87 10.75 -0.23 3.45
CA TRP A 87 9.44 -0.83 3.69
C TRP A 87 8.50 -0.73 2.50
N GLN A 88 8.63 0.30 1.66
CA GLN A 88 7.89 0.39 0.41
C GLN A 88 8.24 -0.78 -0.52
N MET A 89 9.54 -1.05 -0.67
CA MET A 89 10.02 -2.12 -1.53
C MET A 89 9.80 -3.50 -0.93
N ALA A 90 9.94 -3.65 0.39
CA ALA A 90 9.60 -4.88 1.10
C ALA A 90 8.11 -5.22 0.95
N ARG A 91 7.22 -4.23 1.01
CA ARG A 91 5.79 -4.37 0.72
C ARG A 91 5.55 -4.85 -0.71
N VAL A 92 6.14 -4.20 -1.71
CA VAL A 92 5.98 -4.59 -3.12
C VAL A 92 6.39 -6.05 -3.32
N CYS A 93 7.59 -6.41 -2.86
CA CYS A 93 8.08 -7.79 -2.90
C CYS A 93 7.09 -8.78 -2.28
N PHE A 94 6.60 -8.49 -1.08
CA PHE A 94 5.73 -9.41 -0.36
C PHE A 94 4.34 -9.54 -1.00
N ASN A 95 3.85 -8.46 -1.61
CA ASN A 95 2.57 -8.47 -2.32
C ASN A 95 2.67 -9.26 -3.64
N GLU A 96 3.77 -9.13 -4.38
CA GLU A 96 4.01 -9.87 -5.62
C GLU A 96 4.19 -11.38 -5.37
N ASP A 97 5.02 -11.76 -4.38
CA ASP A 97 5.31 -13.16 -4.07
C ASP A 97 4.11 -13.93 -3.48
N SER A 98 3.08 -13.21 -2.99
CA SER A 98 1.92 -13.80 -2.30
C SER A 98 0.73 -14.18 -3.19
N THR A 99 0.93 -14.37 -4.49
CA THR A 99 -0.10 -14.86 -5.44
C THR A 99 -1.42 -14.04 -5.49
N PRO A 100 -1.38 -12.70 -5.66
CA PRO A 100 -2.56 -11.81 -5.63
C PRO A 100 -3.72 -12.26 -6.51
N LEU A 101 -3.42 -12.69 -7.73
CA LEU A 101 -4.42 -13.05 -8.71
C LEU A 101 -5.21 -14.31 -8.31
N ALA A 102 -4.54 -15.28 -7.68
CA ALA A 102 -5.17 -16.49 -7.17
C ALA A 102 -6.11 -16.17 -5.99
N GLU A 103 -5.73 -15.22 -5.13
CA GLU A 103 -6.60 -14.72 -4.06
C GLU A 103 -7.80 -13.95 -4.59
N ALA A 104 -7.58 -13.01 -5.51
CA ALA A 104 -8.63 -12.22 -6.10
C ALA A 104 -9.67 -13.09 -6.83
N THR A 105 -9.22 -14.14 -7.53
CA THR A 105 -10.11 -15.12 -8.17
C THR A 105 -10.97 -15.90 -7.16
N ARG A 106 -10.43 -16.20 -5.97
CA ARG A 106 -11.15 -16.87 -4.88
C ARG A 106 -12.10 -15.94 -4.11
N ALA A 107 -11.81 -14.65 -4.09
CA ALA A 107 -12.62 -13.63 -3.41
C ALA A 107 -14.04 -13.48 -4.00
N GLY A 108 -14.31 -14.08 -5.17
CA GLY A 108 -15.64 -14.16 -5.75
C GLY A 108 -16.06 -12.87 -6.45
N SER A 109 -17.31 -12.43 -6.23
CA SER A 109 -17.99 -11.43 -7.07
C SER A 109 -17.42 -10.02 -7.04
N ASP A 110 -16.54 -9.69 -6.08
CA ASP A 110 -15.97 -8.35 -6.00
C ASP A 110 -14.84 -8.14 -7.03
N PHE A 111 -14.07 -9.16 -7.39
CA PHE A 111 -13.03 -9.07 -8.42
C PHE A 111 -13.38 -9.90 -9.66
N ASP A 112 -13.90 -9.26 -10.71
CA ASP A 112 -14.14 -9.90 -12.01
C ASP A 112 -12.87 -9.85 -12.87
N VAL A 113 -12.14 -10.97 -12.92
CA VAL A 113 -10.92 -11.13 -13.73
C VAL A 113 -11.14 -10.76 -15.20
N LYS A 114 -12.29 -11.11 -15.79
CA LYS A 114 -12.58 -10.80 -17.19
C LYS A 114 -12.81 -9.31 -17.39
N GLN A 115 -13.44 -8.65 -16.42
CA GLN A 115 -13.64 -7.21 -16.44
C GLN A 115 -12.32 -6.45 -16.24
N SER A 116 -11.51 -6.83 -15.24
CA SER A 116 -10.19 -6.24 -15.01
C SER A 116 -9.26 -6.41 -16.21
N ARG A 117 -9.29 -7.56 -16.90
CA ARG A 117 -8.51 -7.75 -18.14
C ARG A 117 -8.95 -6.79 -19.25
N ARG A 118 -10.26 -6.57 -19.44
CA ARG A 118 -10.76 -5.57 -20.41
C ARG A 118 -10.32 -4.15 -20.07
N LEU A 119 -10.33 -3.77 -18.79
CA LEU A 119 -9.80 -2.48 -18.35
C LEU A 119 -8.32 -2.35 -18.72
N CYS A 120 -7.51 -3.37 -18.42
CA CYS A 120 -6.09 -3.39 -18.77
C CYS A 120 -5.83 -3.27 -20.27
N ASP A 121 -6.61 -3.96 -21.10
CA ASP A 121 -6.52 -3.84 -22.56
C ASP A 121 -6.78 -2.39 -23.02
N VAL A 122 -7.76 -1.70 -22.42
CA VAL A 122 -8.04 -0.28 -22.73
C VAL A 122 -6.91 0.64 -22.26
N GLU A 123 -6.40 0.45 -21.04
CA GLU A 123 -5.40 1.34 -20.45
C GLU A 123 -4.03 1.27 -21.15
N ILE A 124 -3.64 0.09 -21.62
CA ILE A 124 -2.40 -0.11 -22.42
C ILE A 124 -2.49 0.64 -23.76
N HIS A 125 -3.68 0.77 -24.32
CA HIS A 125 -3.91 1.48 -25.58
C HIS A 125 -4.23 2.96 -25.42
N THR A 126 -4.39 3.45 -24.18
CA THR A 126 -4.66 4.86 -23.90
C THR A 126 -3.35 5.54 -23.51
N SER A 127 -2.59 6.01 -24.50
CA SER A 127 -1.41 6.85 -24.25
C SER A 127 -1.83 8.28 -23.92
N ILE A 128 -1.30 8.82 -22.82
CA ILE A 128 -1.39 10.26 -22.53
C ILE A 128 -0.21 10.93 -23.24
N PRO A 129 -0.44 11.88 -24.16
CA PRO A 129 0.66 12.59 -24.83
C PRO A 129 1.61 13.22 -23.82
N GLY A 130 2.91 12.91 -23.93
CA GLY A 130 3.95 13.46 -23.05
C GLY A 130 4.23 12.68 -21.76
N ILE A 131 3.49 11.60 -21.48
CA ILE A 131 3.81 10.66 -20.41
C ILE A 131 4.24 9.35 -21.05
N GLU A 132 5.54 9.08 -21.03
CA GLU A 132 6.08 7.77 -21.41
C GLU A 132 5.70 6.78 -20.30
N ARG A 133 4.56 6.11 -20.47
CA ARG A 133 4.21 4.98 -19.60
C ARG A 133 5.22 3.87 -19.88
N LEU A 134 5.85 3.35 -18.83
CA LEU A 134 6.62 2.12 -18.92
C LEU A 134 5.72 1.05 -19.58
N PRO A 135 6.24 0.26 -20.53
CA PRO A 135 5.45 -0.76 -21.19
C PRO A 135 4.97 -1.76 -20.12
N THR A 136 3.69 -1.68 -19.78
CA THR A 136 3.02 -2.60 -18.86
C THR A 136 2.26 -3.60 -19.70
N THR A 137 2.51 -4.89 -19.53
CA THR A 137 1.76 -5.96 -20.18
C THR A 137 0.36 -6.09 -19.59
N ALA A 138 -0.57 -6.73 -20.31
CA ALA A 138 -1.91 -6.99 -19.79
C ALA A 138 -1.86 -7.85 -18.51
N GLU A 139 -0.89 -8.76 -18.42
CA GLU A 139 -0.62 -9.61 -17.27
C GLU A 139 -0.11 -8.83 -16.06
N GLU A 140 0.83 -7.89 -16.25
CA GLU A 140 1.32 -7.00 -15.19
C GLU A 140 0.18 -6.10 -14.68
N CYS A 141 -0.56 -5.45 -15.59
CA CYS A 141 -1.71 -4.64 -15.20
C CYS A 141 -2.76 -5.47 -14.43
N LEU A 142 -3.07 -6.69 -14.87
CA LEU A 142 -4.03 -7.54 -14.17
C LEU A 142 -3.54 -7.92 -12.76
N THR A 143 -2.23 -8.10 -12.61
CA THR A 143 -1.59 -8.36 -11.32
C THR A 143 -1.71 -7.13 -10.41
N ASP A 144 -1.45 -5.93 -10.94
CA ASP A 144 -1.62 -4.67 -10.21
C ASP A 144 -3.06 -4.43 -9.77
N GLN A 145 -4.03 -4.75 -10.63
CA GLN A 145 -5.45 -4.68 -10.29
C GLN A 145 -5.80 -5.65 -9.15
N ALA A 146 -5.25 -6.88 -9.17
CA ALA A 146 -5.44 -7.85 -8.08
C ALA A 146 -4.77 -7.40 -6.77
N ILE A 147 -3.59 -6.77 -6.86
CA ILE A 147 -2.88 -6.15 -5.73
C ILE A 147 -3.73 -5.03 -5.12
N GLY A 148 -4.21 -4.08 -5.93
CA GLY A 148 -5.05 -2.98 -5.48
C GLY A 148 -6.36 -3.46 -4.84
N HIS A 149 -7.00 -4.47 -5.42
CA HIS A 149 -8.21 -5.06 -4.83
C HIS A 149 -7.93 -5.65 -3.44
N ARG A 150 -6.81 -6.37 -3.29
CA ARG A 150 -6.40 -6.94 -2.01
C ARG A 150 -6.10 -5.83 -1.00
N ALA A 151 -5.30 -4.84 -1.36
CA ALA A 151 -4.93 -3.72 -0.50
C ALA A 151 -6.18 -2.96 -0.02
N PHE A 152 -7.11 -2.65 -0.92
CA PHE A 152 -8.40 -2.05 -0.58
C PHE A 152 -9.19 -2.91 0.43
N ALA A 153 -9.29 -4.22 0.19
CA ALA A 153 -9.99 -5.14 1.09
C ALA A 153 -9.35 -5.20 2.48
N LEU A 154 -8.02 -5.15 2.56
CA LEU A 154 -7.27 -5.12 3.82
C LEU A 154 -7.48 -3.81 4.57
N LEU A 155 -7.39 -2.66 3.90
CA LEU A 155 -7.68 -1.35 4.49
C LEU A 155 -9.12 -1.30 5.01
N LYS A 156 -10.09 -1.73 4.20
CA LYS A 156 -11.49 -1.78 4.60
C LYS A 156 -11.72 -2.69 5.82
N LYS A 157 -11.02 -3.82 5.90
CA LYS A 157 -11.12 -4.72 7.04
C LYS A 157 -10.50 -4.13 8.31
N ALA A 158 -9.36 -3.44 8.19
CA ALA A 158 -8.62 -2.88 9.32
C ALA A 158 -9.24 -1.60 9.88
N TYR A 159 -9.77 -0.74 9.00
CA TYR A 159 -10.30 0.58 9.34
C TYR A 159 -11.81 0.70 9.19
N GLY A 160 -12.49 -0.38 8.82
CA GLY A 160 -13.93 -0.42 8.62
C GLY A 160 -14.71 0.06 9.84
N GLY A 161 -15.86 0.68 9.57
CA GLY A 161 -16.71 1.29 10.59
C GLY A 161 -17.51 2.46 10.03
N PRO A 162 -18.50 2.98 10.79
CA PRO A 162 -19.50 3.90 10.24
C PRO A 162 -18.94 5.15 9.56
N ALA A 163 -17.79 5.65 10.00
CA ALA A 163 -17.14 6.83 9.42
C ALA A 163 -16.44 6.53 8.08
N LEU A 164 -15.69 5.42 8.00
CA LEU A 164 -14.87 5.10 6.82
C LEU A 164 -15.61 4.23 5.79
N ASP A 165 -16.65 3.49 6.17
CA ASP A 165 -17.43 2.65 5.24
C ASP A 165 -18.04 3.50 4.10
N ARG A 166 -18.51 4.71 4.41
CA ARG A 166 -19.01 5.65 3.40
C ARG A 166 -17.89 6.16 2.50
N ALA A 167 -16.72 6.44 3.05
CA ALA A 167 -15.57 6.93 2.29
C ALA A 167 -15.07 5.84 1.32
N PHE A 168 -14.97 4.59 1.76
CA PHE A 168 -14.65 3.45 0.90
C PHE A 168 -15.69 3.21 -0.20
N ALA A 169 -16.98 3.39 0.10
CA ALA A 169 -18.03 3.32 -0.91
C ALA A 169 -17.87 4.42 -1.98
N VAL A 170 -17.56 5.66 -1.58
CA VAL A 170 -17.28 6.76 -2.51
C VAL A 170 -16.07 6.44 -3.39
N CYS A 171 -14.98 5.92 -2.85
CA CYS A 171 -13.82 5.51 -3.63
C CYS A 171 -14.18 4.44 -4.68
N ARG A 172 -14.91 3.39 -4.27
CA ARG A 172 -15.37 2.34 -5.18
C ARG A 172 -16.25 2.91 -6.30
N THR A 173 -17.21 3.76 -5.98
CA THR A 173 -18.10 4.36 -6.99
C THR A 173 -17.36 5.30 -7.94
N ARG A 174 -16.46 6.15 -7.42
CA ARG A 174 -15.73 7.14 -8.22
C ARG A 174 -14.83 6.50 -9.27
N TRP A 175 -14.20 5.39 -8.92
CA TRP A 175 -13.21 4.71 -9.77
C TRP A 175 -13.75 3.44 -10.43
N SER A 176 -15.06 3.20 -10.34
CA SER A 176 -15.75 2.22 -11.17
C SER A 176 -16.12 2.84 -12.51
N LYS A 177 -15.39 2.46 -13.56
CA LYS A 177 -15.63 2.87 -14.94
C LYS A 177 -16.60 1.89 -15.62
N LYS A 178 -17.05 2.21 -16.85
CA LYS A 178 -17.88 1.32 -17.68
C LYS A 178 -17.25 -0.07 -17.84
N ASP A 179 -15.94 -0.11 -18.00
CA ASP A 179 -15.18 -1.34 -18.26
C ASP A 179 -14.70 -2.03 -16.98
N GLY A 180 -15.01 -1.48 -15.80
CA GLY A 180 -14.71 -2.10 -14.51
C GLY A 180 -14.24 -1.15 -13.42
N PRO A 181 -14.20 -1.65 -12.17
CA PRO A 181 -13.45 -1.02 -11.10
C PRO A 181 -11.96 -0.94 -11.46
N ASP A 182 -11.40 0.26 -11.38
CA ASP A 182 -9.96 0.48 -11.40
C ASP A 182 -9.44 0.35 -9.97
N TRP A 183 -9.05 -0.88 -9.60
CA TRP A 183 -8.69 -1.25 -8.25
C TRP A 183 -7.45 -0.53 -7.73
N VAL A 184 -6.50 -0.21 -8.60
CA VAL A 184 -5.33 0.60 -8.24
C VAL A 184 -5.78 2.00 -7.79
N MET A 185 -6.70 2.61 -8.53
CA MET A 185 -7.23 3.94 -8.16
C MET A 185 -8.20 3.89 -6.97
N ILE A 186 -8.97 2.81 -6.82
CA ILE A 186 -9.84 2.58 -5.65
C ILE A 186 -8.98 2.46 -4.38
N ASP A 187 -7.91 1.68 -4.43
CA ASP A 187 -6.97 1.50 -3.32
C ASP A 187 -6.28 2.82 -2.94
N SER A 188 -5.70 3.52 -3.92
CA SER A 188 -5.10 4.84 -3.69
C SER A 188 -6.07 5.84 -3.07
N CYS A 189 -7.32 5.87 -3.53
CA CYS A 189 -8.36 6.71 -2.93
C CYS A 189 -8.64 6.29 -1.47
N ALA A 190 -8.76 4.99 -1.21
CA ALA A 190 -9.05 4.47 0.13
C ALA A 190 -7.90 4.76 1.11
N ASP A 191 -6.65 4.65 0.66
CA ASP A 191 -5.47 5.03 1.43
C ASP A 191 -5.51 6.52 1.81
N ASP A 192 -5.81 7.41 0.87
CA ASP A 192 -5.96 8.83 1.16
C ASP A 192 -7.04 9.12 2.21
N GLN A 193 -8.17 8.38 2.20
CA GLN A 193 -9.22 8.51 3.22
C GLN A 193 -8.73 8.05 4.59
N VAL A 194 -8.00 6.93 4.66
CA VAL A 194 -7.41 6.43 5.90
C VAL A 194 -6.38 7.42 6.44
N ARG A 195 -5.46 7.92 5.60
CA ARG A 195 -4.46 8.93 5.97
C ARG A 195 -5.10 10.21 6.50
N ALA A 196 -6.22 10.65 5.93
CA ALA A 196 -6.94 11.81 6.43
C ALA A 196 -7.46 11.58 7.86
N VAL A 197 -8.02 10.40 8.14
CA VAL A 197 -8.50 10.03 9.49
C VAL A 197 -7.35 9.89 10.49
N GLU A 198 -6.26 9.22 10.11
CA GLU A 198 -5.06 9.08 10.93
C GLU A 198 -4.50 10.46 11.33
N ARG A 199 -4.39 11.38 10.36
CA ARG A 199 -3.94 12.75 10.63
C ARG A 199 -4.86 13.49 11.59
N ILE A 200 -6.18 13.40 11.41
CA ILE A 200 -7.15 14.04 12.32
C ILE A 200 -7.03 13.49 13.75
N ALA A 201 -6.78 12.19 13.90
CA ALA A 201 -6.62 11.56 15.22
C ALA A 201 -5.40 12.08 15.99
N GLN A 202 -4.33 12.49 15.29
CA GLN A 202 -3.13 13.06 15.91
C GLN A 202 -3.33 14.48 16.49
N PHE A 203 -4.40 15.17 16.10
CA PHE A 203 -4.74 16.51 16.61
C PHE A 203 -5.69 16.50 17.82
N LYS A 204 -6.07 15.33 18.33
CA LYS A 204 -6.95 15.17 19.50
C LYS A 204 -6.15 14.88 20.77
#